data_AF-A0AAD7PL19-F1
#
_entry.id   AF-A0AAD7PL19-F1
#
_cell.length_a   1.000
_cell.length_b   1.000
_cell.length_c   1.000
_cell.angle_alpha   90.00
_cell.angle_beta   90.00
_cell.angle_gamma   90.00
#
_symmetry.space_group_name_H-M   'P 1'
#
loop_
_entity.id
_entity.type
_entity.pdbx_description
1 polymer ?
#
loop_
_entity_poly.entity_id
_entity_poly.type
_entity_poly.pdbx_seq_one_letter_code
_entity_poly.pdbx_strand_id
1 'polypeptide(L)'
;MDSKASSLLCLALFLVFSSAVNAFNITKMLSQYSDFSNFNDLLTQTHLAGEINSRQTITVLVVDNGAIGSINGKPTNAIKDILSNHIILDYYDEAKLNKLTKKSTLLTTLYQSTGQAQNQQGFLNCTILGQGEITFGSAVKGASHDSKLVKSVTTQPYNISVLQVSQAIVAPGIDSKASTPGQAPNKAPTPDSNESESPEPAAAPPKKKSDDEDEETTPVSSPPEPDSTADDDAPAQAPANSGSSSFGFFGVGAFMGLASLLAAL
;
A
#
# COMPACT_ATOMS: atom_id res chain seq x y z
N MET A 1 -5.86 -18.08 51.07
CA MET A 1 -6.50 -17.30 49.99
C MET A 1 -7.68 -18.11 49.51
N ASP A 2 -8.90 -17.61 49.70
CA ASP A 2 -10.12 -18.33 49.32
C ASP A 2 -10.11 -18.61 47.81
N SER A 3 -10.24 -19.88 47.41
CA SER A 3 -10.23 -20.27 45.99
C SER A 3 -11.31 -19.55 45.17
N LYS A 4 -12.39 -19.10 45.81
CA LYS A 4 -13.42 -18.26 45.20
C LYS A 4 -12.91 -16.86 44.83
N ALA A 5 -12.11 -16.23 45.70
CA ALA A 5 -11.52 -14.92 45.44
C ALA A 5 -10.47 -14.99 44.33
N SER A 6 -9.69 -16.08 44.28
CA SER A 6 -8.72 -16.33 43.20
C SER A 6 -9.42 -16.56 41.84
N SER A 7 -10.52 -17.33 41.83
CA SER A 7 -11.31 -17.58 40.61
C SER A 7 -11.98 -16.31 40.08
N LEU A 8 -12.54 -15.48 40.98
CA LEU A 8 -13.13 -14.20 40.61
C LEU A 8 -12.08 -13.20 40.08
N LEU A 9 -10.88 -13.19 40.67
CA LEU A 9 -9.76 -12.37 40.18
C LEU A 9 -9.31 -12.82 38.79
N CYS A 10 -9.18 -14.12 38.54
CA CYS A 10 -8.83 -14.66 37.22
C CYS A 10 -9.91 -14.37 36.17
N LEU A 11 -11.19 -14.49 36.52
CA LEU A 11 -12.30 -14.17 35.62
C LEU A 11 -12.39 -12.68 35.31
N ALA A 12 -12.16 -11.83 36.31
CA ALA A 12 -12.07 -10.38 36.13
C ALA A 12 -10.88 -9.99 35.24
N LEU A 13 -9.72 -10.64 35.40
CA LEU A 13 -8.57 -10.46 34.49
C LEU A 13 -8.96 -10.87 33.05
N PHE A 14 -9.62 -12.02 32.86
CA PHE A 14 -10.04 -12.52 31.55
C PHE A 14 -11.03 -11.58 30.83
N LEU A 15 -11.94 -10.96 31.60
CA LEU A 15 -12.91 -9.98 31.08
C LEU A 15 -12.23 -8.64 30.73
N VAL A 16 -11.19 -8.22 31.47
CA VAL A 16 -10.43 -6.99 31.18
C VAL A 16 -9.56 -7.14 29.92
N PHE A 17 -9.11 -8.35 29.57
CA PHE A 17 -8.40 -8.62 28.31
C PHE A 17 -9.33 -8.90 27.12
N SER A 18 -10.65 -9.02 27.34
CA SER A 18 -11.62 -9.14 26.27
C SER A 18 -11.88 -7.76 25.66
N SER A 19 -10.90 -7.22 24.94
CA SER A 19 -11.13 -6.09 24.05
C SER A 19 -12.26 -6.49 23.09
N ALA A 20 -13.39 -5.79 23.15
CA ALA A 20 -14.48 -6.01 22.21
C ALA A 20 -13.94 -5.82 20.78
N VAL A 21 -13.75 -6.93 20.07
CA VAL A 21 -13.38 -6.89 18.65
C VAL A 21 -14.65 -6.47 17.92
N ASN A 22 -14.75 -5.18 17.58
CA ASN A 22 -15.81 -4.70 16.71
C ASN A 22 -15.53 -5.23 15.30
N ALA A 23 -16.04 -6.43 15.02
CA ALA A 23 -15.96 -7.04 13.70
C ALA A 23 -16.85 -6.24 12.74
N PHE A 24 -16.24 -5.57 11.78
CA PHE A 24 -16.94 -4.95 10.66
C PHE A 24 -17.09 -5.96 9.52
N ASN A 25 -18.04 -5.70 8.62
CA ASN A 25 -18.18 -6.47 7.38
C ASN A 25 -18.34 -5.51 6.20
N ILE A 26 -17.32 -5.44 5.36
CA ILE A 26 -17.27 -4.49 4.24
C ILE A 26 -18.44 -4.67 3.27
N THR A 27 -18.86 -5.90 2.97
CA THR A 27 -19.92 -6.12 1.98
C THR A 27 -21.28 -5.70 2.53
N LYS A 28 -21.51 -5.89 3.83
CA LYS A 28 -22.70 -5.40 4.54
C LYS A 28 -22.70 -3.88 4.69
N MET A 29 -21.53 -3.27 4.88
CA MET A 29 -21.40 -1.82 4.92
C MET A 29 -21.71 -1.21 3.54
N LEU A 30 -21.14 -1.76 2.47
CA LEU A 30 -21.36 -1.28 1.11
C LEU A 30 -22.76 -1.59 0.57
N SER A 31 -23.43 -2.65 1.01
CA SER A 31 -24.80 -2.97 0.56
C SER A 31 -25.84 -1.92 0.93
N GLN A 32 -25.52 -0.98 1.83
CA GLN A 32 -26.37 0.16 2.16
C GLN A 32 -26.32 1.28 1.10
N TYR A 33 -25.41 1.17 0.13
CA TYR A 33 -25.12 2.21 -0.85
C TYR A 33 -25.16 1.62 -2.27
N SER A 34 -26.25 1.88 -3.00
CA SER A 34 -26.44 1.37 -4.36
C SER A 34 -25.35 1.82 -5.34
N ASP A 35 -24.75 3.00 -5.11
CA ASP A 35 -23.73 3.59 -5.98
C ASP A 35 -22.41 2.79 -6.00
N PHE A 36 -22.21 1.87 -5.04
CA PHE A 36 -21.01 1.04 -4.92
C PHE A 36 -21.30 -0.46 -5.14
N SER A 37 -22.47 -0.81 -5.69
CA SER A 37 -22.87 -2.21 -5.90
C SER A 37 -21.84 -2.98 -6.73
N ASN A 38 -21.36 -2.41 -7.84
CA ASN A 38 -20.40 -3.07 -8.71
C ASN A 38 -19.08 -3.33 -7.98
N PHE A 39 -18.59 -2.33 -7.22
CA PHE A 39 -17.36 -2.50 -6.44
C PHE A 39 -17.52 -3.59 -5.38
N ASN A 40 -18.66 -3.64 -4.70
CA ASN A 40 -18.98 -4.65 -3.69
C ASN A 40 -19.04 -6.07 -4.28
N ASP A 41 -19.63 -6.21 -5.46
CA ASP A 41 -19.67 -7.49 -6.18
C ASP A 41 -18.27 -7.97 -6.56
N LEU A 42 -17.41 -7.06 -7.04
CA LEU A 42 -16.03 -7.41 -7.37
C LEU A 42 -15.21 -7.81 -6.11
N LEU A 43 -15.41 -7.15 -4.97
CA LEU A 43 -14.77 -7.57 -3.70
C LEU A 43 -15.19 -8.99 -3.31
N THR A 44 -16.44 -9.35 -3.56
CA THR A 44 -16.96 -10.69 -3.28
C THR A 44 -16.40 -11.72 -4.25
N GLN A 45 -16.43 -11.43 -5.55
CA GLN A 45 -15.94 -12.32 -6.61
C GLN A 45 -14.44 -12.60 -6.52
N THR A 46 -13.65 -11.62 -6.07
CA THR A 46 -12.20 -11.74 -5.90
C THR A 46 -11.78 -12.28 -4.54
N HIS A 47 -12.75 -12.57 -3.66
CA HIS A 47 -12.56 -12.98 -2.27
C HIS A 47 -11.85 -11.95 -1.36
N LEU A 48 -11.67 -10.72 -1.82
CA LEU A 48 -11.06 -9.65 -1.03
C LEU A 48 -11.93 -9.22 0.14
N ALA A 49 -13.24 -9.39 0.06
CA ALA A 49 -14.15 -9.13 1.17
C ALA A 49 -13.73 -9.87 2.46
N GLY A 50 -13.34 -11.15 2.34
CA GLY A 50 -12.86 -11.95 3.48
C GLY A 50 -11.53 -11.43 4.02
N GLU A 51 -10.61 -11.08 3.13
CA GLU A 51 -9.30 -10.53 3.49
C GLU A 51 -9.46 -9.19 4.24
N ILE A 52 -10.32 -8.30 3.77
CA ILE A 52 -10.66 -7.02 4.42
C ILE A 52 -11.24 -7.25 5.81
N ASN A 53 -12.26 -8.12 5.92
CA ASN A 53 -12.97 -8.39 7.17
C ASN A 53 -12.09 -9.06 8.24
N SER A 54 -10.97 -9.67 7.84
CA SER A 54 -10.01 -10.28 8.76
C SER A 54 -9.03 -9.28 9.39
N ARG A 55 -9.01 -8.02 8.93
CA ARG A 55 -8.10 -6.99 9.44
C ARG A 55 -8.69 -6.27 10.65
N GLN A 56 -7.81 -5.87 11.58
CA GLN A 56 -8.19 -5.05 12.73
C GLN A 56 -8.37 -3.57 12.35
N THR A 57 -7.57 -3.13 11.38
CA THR A 57 -7.41 -1.75 10.95
C THR A 57 -7.25 -1.76 9.44
N ILE A 58 -8.07 -0.98 8.71
CA ILE A 58 -8.01 -0.92 7.24
C ILE A 58 -8.68 0.35 6.70
N THR A 59 -8.28 0.79 5.51
CA THR A 59 -9.00 1.82 4.75
C THR A 59 -9.30 1.29 3.35
N VAL A 60 -10.54 1.42 2.90
CA VAL A 60 -11.00 0.94 1.59
C VAL A 60 -11.34 2.14 0.73
N LEU A 61 -10.60 2.31 -0.37
CA LEU A 61 -10.91 3.30 -1.40
C LEU A 61 -11.92 2.70 -2.37
N VAL A 62 -13.15 3.17 -2.33
CA VAL A 62 -14.23 2.69 -3.20
C VAL A 62 -14.44 3.61 -4.39
N VAL A 63 -14.84 3.02 -5.50
CA VAL A 63 -15.12 3.71 -6.76
C VAL A 63 -16.61 3.52 -7.05
N ASP A 64 -17.31 4.59 -7.41
CA ASP A 64 -18.72 4.51 -7.77
C ASP A 64 -18.91 3.75 -9.09
N ASN A 65 -20.14 3.27 -9.30
CA ASN A 65 -20.51 2.48 -10.47
C ASN A 65 -20.22 3.20 -11.80
N GLY A 66 -20.26 4.53 -11.85
CA GLY A 66 -19.98 5.33 -13.05
C GLY A 66 -18.49 5.44 -13.36
N ALA A 67 -17.63 5.40 -12.34
CA ALA A 67 -16.18 5.56 -12.47
C ALA A 67 -15.38 4.25 -12.49
N ILE A 68 -16.05 3.09 -12.39
CA ILE A 68 -15.40 1.76 -12.32
C ILE A 68 -14.94 1.20 -13.69
N GLY A 69 -15.21 1.92 -14.78
CA GLY A 69 -15.05 1.43 -16.16
C GLY A 69 -13.64 0.92 -16.50
N SER A 70 -12.58 1.46 -15.89
CA SER A 70 -11.20 1.03 -16.15
C SER A 70 -10.86 -0.35 -15.57
N ILE A 71 -11.70 -0.91 -14.70
CA ILE A 71 -11.54 -2.25 -14.11
C ILE A 71 -12.36 -3.30 -14.89
N ASN A 72 -13.48 -2.88 -15.49
CA ASN A 72 -14.41 -3.77 -16.18
C ASN A 72 -13.76 -4.49 -17.37
N GLY A 73 -14.10 -5.77 -17.55
CA GLY A 73 -13.60 -6.59 -18.66
C GLY A 73 -12.17 -7.11 -18.48
N LYS A 74 -11.47 -6.77 -17.40
CA LYS A 74 -10.17 -7.36 -17.07
C LYS A 74 -10.33 -8.79 -16.51
N PRO A 75 -9.31 -9.64 -16.65
CA PRO A 75 -9.27 -10.95 -16.00
C PRO A 75 -9.43 -10.85 -14.47
N THR A 76 -10.07 -11.83 -13.84
CA THR A 76 -10.37 -11.82 -12.39
C THR A 76 -9.13 -11.63 -11.51
N ASN A 77 -7.98 -12.19 -11.90
CA ASN A 77 -6.71 -11.99 -11.18
C ASN A 77 -6.23 -10.54 -11.27
N ALA A 78 -6.31 -9.92 -12.45
CA ALA A 78 -5.97 -8.51 -12.64
C ALA A 78 -6.92 -7.60 -11.85
N ILE A 79 -8.23 -7.91 -11.83
CA ILE A 79 -9.22 -7.21 -11.00
C ILE A 79 -8.84 -7.33 -9.53
N LYS A 80 -8.51 -8.55 -9.05
CA LYS A 80 -8.08 -8.78 -7.67
C LYS A 80 -6.86 -7.94 -7.32
N ASP A 81 -5.86 -7.89 -8.17
CA ASP A 81 -4.63 -7.12 -7.93
C ASP A 81 -4.92 -5.61 -7.87
N ILE A 82 -5.72 -5.09 -8.81
CA ILE A 82 -6.14 -3.68 -8.83
C ILE A 82 -6.92 -3.32 -7.57
N LEU A 83 -7.90 -4.13 -7.17
CA LEU A 83 -8.71 -3.88 -5.98
C LEU A 83 -7.88 -4.02 -4.69
N SER A 84 -6.92 -4.95 -4.66
CA SER A 84 -5.97 -5.07 -3.55
C SER A 84 -5.15 -3.79 -3.35
N ASN A 85 -4.88 -3.06 -4.44
CA ASN A 85 -4.20 -1.77 -4.39
C ASN A 85 -5.11 -0.62 -3.92
N HIS A 86 -6.43 -0.79 -3.91
CA HIS A 86 -7.38 0.18 -3.33
C HIS A 86 -7.57 0.01 -1.81
N ILE A 87 -7.01 -1.05 -1.24
CA ILE A 87 -7.18 -1.39 0.17
C ILE A 87 -5.89 -1.03 0.90
N ILE A 88 -5.92 0.03 1.70
CA ILE A 88 -4.79 0.50 2.49
C ILE A 88 -4.79 -0.23 3.84
N LEU A 89 -3.63 -0.71 4.28
CA LEU A 89 -3.48 -1.53 5.49
C LEU A 89 -3.68 -0.74 6.80
N ASP A 90 -3.49 0.57 6.75
CA ASP A 90 -3.67 1.46 7.89
C ASP A 90 -5.02 2.18 7.85
N TYR A 91 -5.44 2.71 9.01
CA TYR A 91 -6.65 3.51 9.13
C TYR A 91 -6.40 4.97 8.78
N TYR A 92 -7.15 5.47 7.81
CA TYR A 92 -7.19 6.85 7.35
C TYR A 92 -8.66 7.23 7.08
N ASP A 93 -9.19 8.12 7.91
CA ASP A 93 -10.44 8.82 7.63
C ASP A 93 -10.13 10.19 7.01
N GLU A 94 -11.18 10.86 6.54
CA GLU A 94 -11.07 12.19 5.96
C GLU A 94 -10.40 13.18 6.92
N ALA A 95 -10.69 13.11 8.23
CA ALA A 95 -10.08 13.99 9.23
C ALA A 95 -8.57 13.75 9.38
N LYS A 96 -8.11 12.49 9.40
CA LYS A 96 -6.70 12.12 9.51
C LYS A 96 -5.94 12.48 8.23
N LEU A 97 -6.55 12.29 7.06
CA LEU A 97 -5.94 12.67 5.78
C LEU A 97 -5.75 14.18 5.67
N ASN A 98 -6.75 14.97 6.08
CA ASN A 98 -6.65 16.44 6.09
C ASN A 98 -5.60 16.99 7.07
N LYS A 99 -5.20 16.18 8.07
CA LYS A 99 -4.19 16.54 9.07
C LYS A 99 -2.78 16.07 8.69
N LEU A 100 -2.57 15.47 7.52
CA LEU A 100 -1.23 15.08 7.11
C LEU A 100 -0.37 16.35 6.96
N THR A 101 0.74 16.39 7.68
CA THR A 101 1.66 17.54 7.67
C THR A 101 2.56 17.55 6.45
N LYS A 102 2.77 16.38 5.84
CA LYS A 102 3.52 16.23 4.60
C LYS A 102 2.61 16.47 3.41
N LYS A 103 3.11 17.19 2.41
CA LYS A 103 2.40 17.41 1.14
C LYS A 103 2.02 16.09 0.45
N SER A 104 2.86 15.06 0.56
CA SER A 104 2.60 13.73 0.00
C SER A 104 3.08 12.64 0.97
N THR A 105 2.31 11.56 1.08
CA THR A 105 2.58 10.41 1.95
C THR A 105 2.35 9.11 1.18
N LEU A 106 3.29 8.16 1.31
CA LEU A 106 3.14 6.81 0.78
C LEU A 106 2.28 5.96 1.73
N LEU A 107 1.27 5.31 1.16
CA LEU A 107 0.33 4.43 1.85
C LEU A 107 0.53 2.99 1.38
N THR A 108 0.76 2.07 2.31
CA THR A 108 0.95 0.65 2.01
C THR A 108 -0.40 -0.04 1.80
N THR A 109 -0.54 -0.80 0.71
CA THR A 109 -1.78 -1.48 0.36
C THR A 109 -1.74 -2.98 0.63
N LEU A 110 -2.91 -3.61 0.56
CA LEU A 110 -3.04 -5.06 0.63
C LEU A 110 -2.27 -5.74 -0.50
N TYR A 111 -2.20 -5.13 -1.69
CA TYR A 111 -1.42 -5.67 -2.81
C TYR A 111 0.06 -5.83 -2.45
N GLN A 112 0.64 -4.88 -1.72
CA GLN A 112 2.03 -5.01 -1.24
C GLN A 112 2.22 -6.24 -0.34
N SER A 113 1.23 -6.56 0.50
CA SER A 113 1.32 -7.70 1.42
C SER A 113 1.30 -9.07 0.74
N THR A 114 0.91 -9.13 -0.54
CA THR A 114 0.95 -10.38 -1.34
C THR A 114 2.37 -10.79 -1.73
N GLY A 115 3.34 -9.87 -1.65
CA GLY A 115 4.70 -10.07 -2.18
C GLY A 115 4.80 -10.09 -3.71
N GLN A 116 3.69 -9.86 -4.43
CA GLN A 116 3.66 -9.87 -5.90
C GLN A 116 3.95 -8.50 -6.53
N ALA A 117 3.82 -7.43 -5.74
CA ALA A 117 4.01 -6.06 -6.18
C ALA A 117 5.47 -5.79 -6.59
N GLN A 118 5.64 -5.16 -7.76
CA GLN A 118 6.94 -4.72 -8.27
C GLN A 118 6.95 -3.20 -8.40
N ASN A 119 8.13 -2.56 -8.39
CA ASN A 119 8.28 -1.14 -8.74
C ASN A 119 7.34 -0.18 -7.98
N GLN A 120 7.03 -0.47 -6.71
CA GLN A 120 6.07 0.26 -5.87
C GLN A 120 4.60 0.17 -6.29
N GLN A 121 4.19 -0.84 -7.06
CA GLN A 121 2.80 -1.08 -7.42
C GLN A 121 1.88 -1.26 -6.22
N GLY A 122 2.40 -1.74 -5.09
CA GLY A 122 1.64 -1.94 -3.85
C GLY A 122 1.55 -0.71 -2.94
N PHE A 123 2.00 0.46 -3.40
CA PHE A 123 1.90 1.71 -2.65
C PHE A 123 1.07 2.74 -3.40
N LEU A 124 0.31 3.53 -2.63
CA LEU A 124 -0.38 4.71 -3.12
C LEU A 124 0.29 5.98 -2.60
N ASN A 125 0.40 6.99 -3.45
CA ASN A 125 0.71 8.34 -3.02
C ASN A 125 -0.59 9.06 -2.68
N CYS A 126 -0.71 9.52 -1.44
CA CYS A 126 -1.75 10.43 -0.99
C CYS A 126 -1.16 11.84 -0.90
N THR A 127 -1.68 12.78 -1.68
CA THR A 127 -1.14 14.13 -1.83
C THR A 127 -2.21 15.18 -1.50
N ILE A 128 -1.83 16.15 -0.68
CA ILE A 128 -2.63 17.34 -0.39
C ILE A 128 -2.23 18.44 -1.39
N LEU A 129 -3.22 18.89 -2.16
CA LEU A 129 -3.09 20.00 -3.10
C LEU A 129 -3.33 21.34 -2.39
N GLY A 130 -2.96 22.46 -3.05
CA GLY A 130 -2.95 23.80 -2.45
C GLY A 130 -4.31 24.35 -1.96
N GLN A 131 -5.39 23.61 -2.13
CA GLN A 131 -6.75 23.95 -1.68
C GLN A 131 -7.28 23.00 -0.59
N GLY A 132 -6.43 22.11 -0.05
CA GLY A 132 -6.85 21.05 0.86
C GLY A 132 -7.48 19.84 0.15
N GLU A 133 -7.56 19.86 -1.18
CA GLU A 133 -8.01 18.71 -1.98
C GLU A 133 -7.00 17.55 -1.83
N ILE A 134 -7.52 16.36 -1.50
CA ILE A 134 -6.73 15.15 -1.35
C ILE A 134 -6.83 14.34 -2.63
N THR A 135 -5.68 13.92 -3.16
CA THR A 135 -5.58 13.01 -4.31
C THR A 135 -4.80 11.76 -3.96
N PHE A 136 -5.22 10.66 -4.57
CA PHE A 136 -4.58 9.37 -4.54
C PHE A 136 -4.08 9.04 -5.94
N GLY A 137 -2.96 8.34 -6.02
CA GLY A 137 -2.46 7.76 -7.26
C GLY A 137 -1.43 6.69 -6.98
N SER A 138 -1.02 5.96 -8.01
CA SER A 138 0.01 4.93 -7.86
C SER A 138 1.35 5.56 -7.45
N ALA A 139 2.12 4.86 -6.62
CA ALA A 139 3.48 5.26 -6.28
C ALA A 139 4.51 4.86 -7.36
N VAL A 140 4.10 4.13 -8.40
CA VAL A 140 4.97 3.80 -9.54
C VAL A 140 5.43 5.09 -10.22
N LYS A 141 6.73 5.17 -10.53
CA LYS A 141 7.33 6.35 -11.15
C LYS A 141 6.65 6.68 -12.48
N GLY A 142 6.21 7.93 -12.62
CA GLY A 142 5.53 8.41 -13.84
C GLY A 142 4.07 7.99 -13.97
N ALA A 143 3.48 7.35 -12.96
CA ALA A 143 2.04 7.08 -12.94
C ALA A 143 1.23 8.38 -12.73
N SER A 144 -0.03 8.37 -13.15
CA SER A 144 -0.96 9.47 -12.91
C SER A 144 -1.40 9.57 -11.44
N HIS A 145 -1.65 10.81 -11.00
CA HIS A 145 -2.23 11.16 -9.68
C HIS A 145 -3.52 11.96 -9.91
N ASP A 146 -4.57 11.26 -10.29
CA ASP A 146 -5.82 11.85 -10.79
C ASP A 146 -7.07 11.40 -10.03
N SER A 147 -6.92 10.49 -9.05
CA SER A 147 -8.03 10.01 -8.25
C SER A 147 -8.23 10.89 -7.02
N LYS A 148 -9.29 11.70 -7.01
CA LYS A 148 -9.60 12.65 -5.94
C LYS A 148 -10.41 12.00 -4.84
N LEU A 149 -10.17 12.37 -3.58
CA LEU A 149 -11.07 12.05 -2.48
C LEU A 149 -12.39 12.80 -2.69
N VAL A 150 -13.50 12.07 -2.82
CA VAL A 150 -14.83 12.66 -3.02
C VAL A 150 -15.52 12.90 -1.67
N LYS A 151 -15.60 11.86 -0.84
CA LYS A 151 -16.24 11.90 0.48
C LYS A 151 -15.90 10.67 1.32
N SER A 152 -16.10 10.77 2.64
CA SER A 152 -16.29 9.58 3.48
C SER A 152 -17.65 8.93 3.21
N VAL A 153 -17.66 7.61 2.97
CA VAL A 153 -18.88 6.81 2.77
C VAL A 153 -19.38 6.29 4.10
N THR A 154 -18.49 5.64 4.85
CA THR A 154 -18.77 5.16 6.19
C THR A 154 -17.46 4.98 6.96
N THR A 155 -17.52 5.07 8.27
CA THR A 155 -16.34 4.97 9.12
C THR A 155 -16.70 4.36 10.45
N GLN A 156 -15.91 3.39 10.89
CA GLN A 156 -15.86 2.91 12.25
C GLN A 156 -14.49 3.29 12.81
N PRO A 157 -14.40 4.31 13.68
CA PRO A 157 -13.14 4.87 14.16
C PRO A 157 -12.15 3.79 14.62
N TYR A 158 -10.90 3.95 14.22
CA TYR A 158 -9.77 3.05 14.51
C TYR A 158 -9.82 1.66 13.84
N ASN A 159 -10.93 1.24 13.24
CA ASN A 159 -11.08 -0.08 12.62
C ASN A 159 -11.17 -0.04 11.10
N ILE A 160 -12.19 0.63 10.56
CA ILE A 160 -12.39 0.69 9.11
C ILE A 160 -12.84 2.08 8.69
N SER A 161 -12.24 2.56 7.60
CA SER A 161 -12.67 3.75 6.89
C SER A 161 -12.97 3.39 5.43
N VAL A 162 -14.13 3.78 4.93
CA VAL A 162 -14.51 3.60 3.53
C VAL A 162 -14.62 4.98 2.90
N LEU A 163 -13.73 5.26 1.96
CA LEU A 163 -13.60 6.56 1.31
C LEU A 163 -13.91 6.42 -0.17
N GLN A 164 -14.76 7.29 -0.70
CA GLN A 164 -15.01 7.33 -2.13
C GLN A 164 -13.89 8.11 -2.83
N VAL A 165 -13.39 7.54 -3.92
CA VAL A 165 -12.47 8.23 -4.83
C VAL A 165 -13.10 8.41 -6.20
N SER A 166 -12.67 9.44 -6.93
CA SER A 166 -13.32 9.87 -8.18
C SER A 166 -13.10 8.91 -9.35
N GLN A 167 -12.10 8.03 -9.28
CA GLN A 167 -11.77 7.05 -10.31
C GLN A 167 -10.87 5.94 -9.78
N ALA A 168 -10.93 4.78 -10.44
CA ALA A 168 -10.09 3.65 -10.10
C ALA A 168 -8.60 3.93 -10.38
N ILE A 169 -7.75 3.56 -9.43
CA ILE A 169 -6.29 3.70 -9.50
C ILE A 169 -5.68 2.39 -10.03
N VAL A 170 -5.22 2.41 -11.28
CA VAL A 170 -4.56 1.26 -11.90
C VAL A 170 -3.05 1.53 -11.94
N ALA A 171 -2.29 0.81 -11.09
CA ALA A 171 -0.84 0.94 -11.09
C ALA A 171 -0.27 0.39 -12.42
N PRO A 172 0.67 1.08 -13.08
CA PRO A 172 1.28 0.59 -14.31
C PRO A 172 1.83 -0.84 -14.17
N GLY A 173 1.43 -1.73 -15.08
CA GLY A 173 1.88 -3.12 -15.13
C GLY A 173 1.23 -4.07 -14.11
N ILE A 174 0.26 -3.60 -13.32
CA ILE A 174 -0.43 -4.45 -12.33
C ILE A 174 -1.31 -5.53 -12.98
N ASP A 175 -1.78 -5.28 -14.20
CA ASP A 175 -2.64 -6.16 -14.98
C ASP A 175 -1.88 -7.00 -16.01
N SER A 176 -0.58 -6.78 -16.18
CA SER A 176 0.26 -7.50 -17.15
C SER A 176 0.60 -8.93 -16.73
N LYS A 177 0.24 -9.38 -15.53
CA LYS A 177 0.45 -10.77 -15.08
C LYS A 177 -0.69 -11.69 -15.52
N ALA A 178 -0.92 -11.79 -16.83
CA ALA A 178 -1.40 -13.04 -17.40
C ALA A 178 -0.17 -13.92 -17.67
N SER A 179 -0.02 -14.98 -16.87
CA SER A 179 0.87 -16.14 -17.10
C SER A 179 2.38 -15.96 -16.83
N THR A 180 2.80 -16.21 -15.59
CA THR A 180 3.98 -17.07 -15.36
C THR A 180 3.69 -18.01 -14.19
N PRO A 181 3.51 -19.33 -14.44
CA PRO A 181 3.60 -20.34 -13.39
C PRO A 181 4.99 -20.27 -12.75
N GLY A 182 5.02 -20.48 -11.43
CA GLY A 182 6.19 -20.27 -10.58
C GLY A 182 7.49 -20.82 -11.17
N GLN A 183 8.53 -19.99 -11.08
CA GLN A 183 9.89 -20.49 -11.18
C GLN A 183 10.09 -21.43 -9.98
N ALA A 184 10.09 -22.74 -10.25
CA ALA A 184 10.43 -23.74 -9.27
C ALA A 184 11.81 -23.41 -8.66
N PRO A 185 12.04 -23.68 -7.36
CA PRO A 185 13.37 -23.50 -6.78
C PRO A 185 14.34 -24.38 -7.54
N ASN A 186 15.46 -23.80 -7.97
CA ASN A 186 16.56 -24.53 -8.60
C ASN A 186 16.84 -25.82 -7.83
N LYS A 187 16.67 -26.95 -8.52
CA LYS A 187 17.02 -28.27 -8.01
C LYS A 187 18.52 -28.24 -7.65
N ALA A 188 18.83 -28.41 -6.36
CA ALA A 188 20.19 -28.63 -5.89
C ALA A 188 20.76 -29.90 -6.56
N PRO A 189 22.06 -29.94 -6.90
CA PRO A 189 22.68 -31.13 -7.48
C PRO A 189 22.69 -32.26 -6.44
N THR A 190 22.09 -33.38 -6.78
CA THR A 190 22.16 -34.62 -6.00
C THR A 190 23.55 -35.25 -6.13
N PRO A 191 24.11 -35.86 -5.06
CA PRO A 191 25.37 -36.58 -5.11
C PRO A 191 25.20 -37.93 -5.82
N ASP A 192 26.08 -38.20 -6.79
CA ASP A 192 26.15 -39.46 -7.53
C ASP A 192 26.39 -40.65 -6.59
N SER A 193 25.53 -41.66 -6.69
CA SER A 193 25.76 -42.98 -6.10
C SER A 193 26.08 -43.97 -7.21
N ASN A 194 27.31 -44.45 -7.13
CA ASN A 194 27.94 -45.55 -7.84
C ASN A 194 27.01 -46.78 -7.95
N GLU A 195 26.84 -47.36 -9.15
CA GLU A 195 26.73 -48.82 -9.34
C GLU A 195 26.99 -49.15 -10.82
N SER A 196 27.85 -50.15 -10.99
CA SER A 196 28.54 -50.62 -12.17
C SER A 196 27.65 -51.38 -13.17
N GLU A 197 27.87 -51.20 -14.47
CA GLU A 197 27.79 -52.31 -15.44
C GLU A 197 28.59 -52.00 -16.73
N SER A 198 29.53 -52.90 -17.02
CA SER A 198 30.36 -53.00 -18.23
C SER A 198 30.09 -54.42 -18.78
N PRO A 199 30.09 -54.65 -20.11
CA PRO A 199 31.36 -54.89 -20.81
C PRO A 199 31.48 -54.25 -22.21
N GLU A 200 32.72 -53.87 -22.50
CA GLU A 200 33.36 -53.54 -23.78
C GLU A 200 33.32 -54.72 -24.80
N PRO A 201 33.65 -54.59 -26.12
CA PRO A 201 35.03 -54.26 -26.54
C PRO A 201 35.29 -53.52 -27.88
N ALA A 202 36.39 -52.75 -27.84
CA ALA A 202 37.46 -52.60 -28.85
C ALA A 202 37.27 -51.72 -30.11
N ALA A 203 38.01 -50.61 -30.17
CA ALA A 203 39.18 -50.44 -31.06
C ALA A 203 39.94 -49.13 -30.73
N ALA A 204 41.28 -49.20 -30.75
CA ALA A 204 42.23 -48.19 -30.25
C ALA A 204 42.92 -47.40 -31.43
N PRO A 205 43.97 -46.56 -31.21
CA PRO A 205 44.01 -45.11 -31.51
C PRO A 205 45.15 -44.76 -32.54
N PRO A 206 45.67 -43.51 -32.81
CA PRO A 206 46.37 -42.62 -31.83
C PRO A 206 46.50 -41.07 -32.13
N LYS A 207 46.90 -40.30 -31.10
CA LYS A 207 47.90 -39.16 -31.02
C LYS A 207 47.77 -37.93 -31.96
N LYS A 208 47.98 -36.65 -31.59
CA LYS A 208 49.09 -35.94 -30.88
C LYS A 208 48.68 -34.45 -30.70
N LYS A 209 49.01 -33.76 -29.59
CA LYS A 209 49.93 -32.57 -29.43
C LYS A 209 49.86 -31.51 -30.57
N SER A 210 49.78 -30.20 -30.32
CA SER A 210 50.67 -29.34 -29.51
C SER A 210 50.19 -27.86 -29.63
N ASP A 211 50.47 -27.05 -28.59
CA ASP A 211 51.09 -25.68 -28.56
C ASP A 211 50.44 -24.57 -29.43
N ASP A 212 50.35 -23.27 -29.12
CA ASP A 212 51.11 -22.27 -28.34
C ASP A 212 50.16 -21.05 -28.13
N GLU A 213 50.16 -20.33 -26.99
CA GLU A 213 50.91 -19.07 -26.75
C GLU A 213 50.67 -17.95 -27.78
N ASP A 214 50.00 -16.84 -27.41
CA ASP A 214 50.68 -15.64 -26.89
C ASP A 214 49.81 -14.36 -26.79
N GLU A 215 50.09 -13.64 -25.70
CA GLU A 215 50.13 -12.18 -25.42
C GLU A 215 49.14 -11.21 -26.08
N GLU A 216 48.32 -10.48 -25.32
CA GLU A 216 48.63 -9.26 -24.53
C GLU A 216 48.80 -7.99 -25.40
N THR A 217 47.98 -6.96 -25.14
CA THR A 217 48.37 -5.55 -24.90
C THR A 217 47.15 -4.62 -24.96
N THR A 218 46.98 -3.85 -23.88
CA THR A 218 46.25 -2.56 -23.82
C THR A 218 47.14 -1.45 -24.45
N PRO A 219 46.84 -0.13 -24.50
CA PRO A 219 45.78 0.66 -23.82
C PRO A 219 45.18 1.85 -24.63
N VAL A 220 44.31 2.64 -23.97
CA VAL A 220 44.35 4.14 -23.84
C VAL A 220 42.96 4.83 -23.80
N SER A 221 42.68 5.41 -22.63
CA SER A 221 42.07 6.69 -22.20
C SER A 221 40.87 7.43 -22.86
N SER A 222 39.93 7.74 -21.95
CA SER A 222 39.16 9.01 -21.67
C SER A 222 38.00 9.45 -22.58
N PRO A 223 36.87 9.91 -21.99
CA PRO A 223 36.59 11.36 -21.79
C PRO A 223 36.04 11.76 -20.37
N PRO A 224 35.83 13.08 -20.06
CA PRO A 224 36.01 13.68 -18.71
C PRO A 224 34.74 13.86 -17.84
N GLU A 225 34.99 14.16 -16.56
CA GLU A 225 34.05 14.57 -15.50
C GLU A 225 33.67 16.08 -15.57
N PRO A 226 32.59 16.51 -14.86
CA PRO A 226 31.98 17.83 -15.00
C PRO A 226 32.63 18.93 -14.14
N ASP A 227 32.71 20.14 -14.69
CA ASP A 227 33.13 21.35 -13.98
C ASP A 227 32.09 21.81 -12.96
N SER A 228 32.54 21.99 -11.72
CA SER A 228 31.89 22.72 -10.64
C SER A 228 32.41 24.15 -10.61
N THR A 229 31.51 25.13 -10.72
CA THR A 229 31.77 26.51 -10.27
C THR A 229 30.61 27.00 -9.43
N ALA A 230 30.94 27.37 -8.19
CA ALA A 230 30.18 28.23 -7.31
C ALA A 230 30.84 29.61 -7.37
N ASP A 231 30.03 30.67 -7.39
CA ASP A 231 30.24 32.00 -6.79
C ASP A 231 28.98 32.82 -7.12
N ASP A 232 28.09 33.12 -6.16
CA ASP A 232 28.10 34.22 -5.19
C ASP A 232 27.60 35.55 -5.81
N ASP A 233 26.35 35.94 -5.49
CA ASP A 233 25.95 37.35 -5.49
C ASP A 233 24.66 37.57 -4.66
N ALA A 234 24.78 38.43 -3.65
CA ALA A 234 23.73 39.11 -2.90
C ALA A 234 24.15 40.59 -2.91
N PRO A 235 23.26 41.62 -2.92
CA PRO A 235 22.26 41.80 -1.86
C PRO A 235 20.96 42.60 -2.19
N ALA A 236 20.03 42.54 -1.23
CA ALA A 236 19.10 43.59 -0.74
C ALA A 236 18.19 44.41 -1.70
N GLN A 237 16.88 44.39 -1.42
CA GLN A 237 16.11 45.55 -0.88
C GLN A 237 14.61 45.26 -0.77
N ALA A 238 14.05 45.55 0.42
CA ALA A 238 12.67 46.01 0.60
C ALA A 238 12.68 47.55 0.59
N PRO A 239 11.56 48.25 0.27
CA PRO A 239 10.64 48.59 1.37
C PRO A 239 9.13 48.71 1.01
N ALA A 240 8.33 48.43 2.05
CA ALA A 240 7.17 49.15 2.60
C ALA A 240 5.91 49.59 1.78
N ASN A 241 4.78 49.40 2.48
CA ASN A 241 3.54 50.20 2.53
C ASN A 241 2.47 49.93 1.44
N SER A 242 1.15 49.89 1.68
CA SER A 242 0.28 50.23 2.83
C SER A 242 -1.11 49.61 2.56
N GLY A 243 -1.94 49.36 3.58
CA GLY A 243 -3.36 49.04 3.33
C GLY A 243 -4.13 48.55 4.55
N SER A 244 -4.60 49.49 5.37
CA SER A 244 -5.49 49.31 6.52
C SER A 244 -6.84 48.66 6.18
N SER A 245 -7.35 47.78 7.06
CA SER A 245 -8.70 47.96 7.63
C SER A 245 -8.89 47.11 8.90
N SER A 246 -9.35 47.81 9.93
CA SER A 246 -9.87 47.32 11.20
C SER A 246 -11.19 46.59 10.99
N PHE A 247 -11.47 45.53 11.77
CA PHE A 247 -12.73 45.39 12.53
C PHE A 247 -12.58 44.24 13.52
N GLY A 248 -12.64 44.57 14.81
CA GLY A 248 -12.68 43.59 15.88
C GLY A 248 -14.08 43.00 16.06
N PHE A 249 -14.16 41.80 16.63
CA PHE A 249 -15.27 41.43 17.50
C PHE A 249 -14.84 40.42 18.56
N PHE A 250 -15.25 40.71 19.78
CA PHE A 250 -15.14 39.91 20.99
C PHE A 250 -15.89 38.57 20.85
N GLY A 251 -15.42 37.53 21.55
CA GLY A 251 -16.16 36.27 21.64
C GLY A 251 -15.53 35.26 22.61
N VAL A 252 -15.59 35.57 23.90
CA VAL A 252 -15.37 34.63 25.01
C VAL A 252 -16.47 33.56 24.98
N GLY A 253 -16.12 32.28 25.10
CA GLY A 253 -17.09 31.19 25.16
C GLY A 253 -16.49 29.88 25.65
N ALA A 254 -16.35 29.77 26.97
CA ALA A 254 -16.00 28.54 27.67
C ALA A 254 -17.09 27.47 27.49
N PHE A 255 -16.70 26.20 27.32
CA PHE A 255 -17.57 25.06 27.60
C PHE A 255 -16.84 24.04 28.48
N MET A 256 -17.32 23.97 29.73
CA MET A 256 -17.22 22.85 30.68
C MET A 256 -17.56 21.53 29.97
N GLY A 257 -16.91 20.40 30.22
CA GLY A 257 -16.70 19.80 31.55
C GLY A 257 -17.87 18.86 31.85
N LEU A 258 -17.81 17.61 31.37
CA LEU A 258 -18.75 16.55 31.76
C LEU A 258 -17.97 15.38 32.35
N ALA A 259 -17.81 15.39 33.68
CA ALA A 259 -17.50 14.22 34.47
C ALA A 259 -18.85 13.62 34.92
N SER A 260 -19.10 12.35 34.60
CA SER A 260 -20.22 11.61 35.19
C SER A 260 -19.70 10.37 35.88
N LEU A 261 -19.79 10.45 37.21
CA LEU A 261 -19.53 9.47 38.24
C LEU A 261 -20.54 8.31 38.13
N LEU A 262 -20.06 7.06 38.11
CA LEU A 262 -20.90 5.88 38.31
C LEU A 262 -20.61 5.33 39.71
N ALA A 263 -21.53 5.60 40.63
CA ALA A 263 -21.58 5.01 41.95
C ALA A 263 -22.60 3.86 41.96
N ALA A 264 -22.11 2.71 42.41
CA ALA A 264 -22.78 1.63 43.14
C ALA A 264 -24.30 1.43 42.99
N LEU A 265 -24.67 0.24 42.48
CA LEU A 265 -25.63 -0.68 43.09
C LEU A 265 -25.34 -2.10 42.59
#